data_AF-A0A7S2DU42-F1
#
_entry.id   AF-A0A7S2DU42-F1
#
_cell.length_a   1.000
_cell.length_b   1.000
_cell.length_c   1.000
_cell.angle_alpha   90.00
_cell.angle_beta   90.00
_cell.angle_gamma   90.00
#
_symmetry.space_group_name_H-M   'P 1'
#
loop_
_entity.id
_entity.type
_entity.pdbx_description
1 polymer ?
#
loop_
_entity_poly.entity_id
_entity_poly.type
_entity_poly.pdbx_seq_one_letter_code
_entity_poly.pdbx_strand_id
1 'polypeptide(L)'
;MQATHFAPGPIQKASGQREPSSLQWHNDFAEEVLVDERSKLISQAVEEGKSMWNGLLAHTKGRRWILGIWSLEVLWILFVVMANSMEMWGACPFEMGLAPVCQYCYSRPFLIWNSILVLLWAFHLYMAVLMASRGFCFRPRASGYIDNEIRGIPKMATSVFLYLFGFIIVWLIAGIVIAVMSNSCLRSNGNFYHHHDRSGLMFGTTVASLALVPVLFFLGRCQL
;
A
#
# COMPACT_ATOMS: atom_id res chain seq x y z
N MET A 1 0.87 22.25 34.48
CA MET A 1 0.98 20.86 34.97
C MET A 1 -0.43 20.38 35.27
N GLN A 2 -1.00 19.53 34.42
CA GLN A 2 -2.36 19.04 34.58
C GLN A 2 -2.29 17.77 35.44
N ALA A 3 -2.74 17.86 36.69
CA ALA A 3 -2.80 16.72 37.58
C ALA A 3 -3.95 15.81 37.12
N THR A 4 -3.62 14.67 36.52
CA THR A 4 -4.60 13.61 36.27
C THR A 4 -5.01 13.02 37.62
N HIS A 5 -6.21 13.36 38.08
CA HIS A 5 -6.84 12.71 39.23
C HIS A 5 -7.01 11.23 38.89
N PHE A 6 -6.13 10.37 39.44
CA PHE A 6 -6.38 8.93 39.46
C PHE A 6 -7.56 8.70 40.40
N ALA A 7 -8.74 8.45 39.83
CA ALA A 7 -9.85 7.90 40.59
C ALA A 7 -9.47 6.45 40.96
N PRO A 8 -9.31 6.12 42.26
CA PRO A 8 -9.05 4.75 42.65
C PRO A 8 -10.23 3.89 42.20
N GLY A 9 -9.95 2.85 41.41
CA GLY A 9 -10.96 1.89 40.98
C GLY A 9 -11.63 1.20 42.17
N PRO A 10 -12.83 0.61 41.97
CA PRO A 10 -13.71 0.09 43.03
C PRO A 10 -13.15 -1.09 43.85
N ILE A 11 -11.89 -1.48 43.67
CA ILE A 11 -11.27 -2.66 44.25
C ILE A 11 -10.47 -2.32 45.53
N GLN A 12 -10.34 -1.04 45.89
CA GLN A 12 -9.65 -0.64 47.10
C GLN A 12 -10.55 -0.84 48.33
N LYS A 13 -10.45 -2.01 48.97
CA LYS A 13 -11.06 -2.26 50.28
C LYS A 13 -10.60 -1.19 51.27
N ALA A 14 -11.48 -0.80 52.19
CA ALA A 14 -11.25 0.24 53.21
C ALA A 14 -10.03 0.02 54.12
N SER A 15 -9.40 -1.17 54.06
CA SER A 15 -8.19 -1.52 54.82
C SER A 15 -6.87 -1.19 54.13
N GLY A 16 -6.87 -0.68 52.88
CA GLY A 16 -5.63 -0.35 52.15
C GLY A 16 -4.74 -1.55 51.80
N GLN A 17 -5.16 -2.77 52.14
CA GLN A 17 -4.45 -3.98 51.77
C GLN A 17 -4.90 -4.46 50.39
N ARG A 18 -3.96 -4.44 49.45
CA ARG A 18 -4.11 -5.06 48.13
C ARG A 18 -4.05 -6.58 48.32
N GLU A 19 -5.05 -7.32 47.84
CA GLU A 19 -4.97 -8.78 47.84
C GLU A 19 -3.72 -9.22 47.06
N PRO A 20 -3.03 -10.29 47.51
CA PRO A 20 -1.83 -10.76 46.85
C PRO A 20 -2.18 -11.11 45.41
N SER A 21 -1.59 -10.39 44.46
CA SER A 21 -1.93 -10.55 43.05
C SER A 21 -1.48 -11.92 42.58
N SER A 22 -2.41 -12.84 42.34
CA SER A 22 -2.12 -14.11 41.72
C SER A 22 -1.88 -13.90 40.22
N LEU A 23 -0.99 -14.70 39.64
CA LEU A 23 -0.74 -14.66 38.19
C LEU A 23 -2.02 -14.96 37.39
N GLN A 24 -2.89 -15.80 37.95
CA GLN A 24 -4.18 -16.14 37.36
C GLN A 24 -5.12 -14.93 37.27
N TRP A 25 -5.18 -14.10 38.31
CA TRP A 25 -5.99 -12.88 38.29
C TRP A 25 -5.54 -11.88 37.21
N HIS A 26 -4.23 -11.74 36.98
CA HIS A 26 -3.72 -10.88 35.90
C HIS A 26 -4.04 -11.43 34.51
N ASN A 27 -4.04 -12.75 34.33
CA ASN A 27 -4.43 -13.38 33.06
C ASN A 27 -5.93 -13.19 32.80
N ASP A 28 -6.77 -13.41 33.81
CA ASP A 28 -8.23 -13.26 33.69
C ASP A 28 -8.60 -11.78 33.41
N PHE A 29 -7.96 -10.84 34.11
CA PHE A 29 -8.13 -9.41 33.85
C PHE A 29 -7.62 -8.99 32.47
N ALA A 30 -6.47 -9.51 32.03
CA ALA A 30 -5.96 -9.23 30.70
C ALA A 30 -6.89 -9.77 29.62
N GLU A 31 -7.45 -10.97 29.80
CA GLU A 31 -8.41 -11.55 28.87
C GLU A 31 -9.71 -10.74 28.83
N GLU A 32 -10.24 -10.32 29.98
CA GLU A 32 -11.45 -9.48 30.07
C GLU A 32 -11.27 -8.12 29.40
N VAL A 33 -10.17 -7.41 29.69
CA VAL A 33 -9.84 -6.12 29.07
C VAL A 33 -9.59 -6.28 27.57
N LEU A 34 -8.88 -7.33 27.16
CA LEU A 34 -8.62 -7.59 25.74
C LEU A 34 -9.91 -7.88 24.97
N VAL A 35 -10.86 -8.60 25.55
CA VAL A 35 -12.14 -8.90 24.88
C VAL A 35 -13.00 -7.64 24.77
N ASP A 36 -13.13 -6.87 25.85
CA ASP A 36 -13.99 -5.68 25.86
C ASP A 36 -13.39 -4.54 25.01
N GLU A 37 -12.10 -4.23 25.18
CA GLU A 37 -11.41 -3.22 24.36
C GLU A 37 -11.39 -3.62 22.88
N ARG A 38 -11.14 -4.90 22.54
CA ARG A 38 -11.17 -5.35 21.15
C ARG A 38 -12.55 -5.19 20.54
N SER A 39 -13.61 -5.55 21.27
CA SER A 39 -14.98 -5.43 20.75
C SER A 39 -15.35 -3.96 20.48
N LYS A 40 -14.94 -3.06 21.38
CA LYS A 40 -15.11 -1.61 21.26
C LYS A 40 -14.28 -1.01 20.12
N LEU A 41 -13.03 -1.44 19.96
CA LEU A 41 -12.17 -1.00 18.86
C LEU A 41 -12.69 -1.49 17.51
N ILE A 42 -13.21 -2.72 17.43
CA ILE A 42 -13.81 -3.26 16.21
C ILE A 42 -15.08 -2.47 15.86
N SER A 43 -15.98 -2.23 16.81
CA SER A 43 -17.21 -1.48 16.53
C SER A 43 -16.91 -0.04 16.10
N GLN A 44 -15.97 0.62 16.77
CA GLN A 44 -15.50 1.95 16.38
C GLN A 44 -14.86 1.95 14.98
N ALA A 45 -14.01 0.98 14.66
CA ALA A 45 -13.41 0.86 13.33
C ALA A 45 -14.46 0.61 12.23
N VAL A 46 -15.52 -0.16 12.54
CA VAL A 46 -16.64 -0.39 11.61
C VAL A 46 -17.45 0.88 11.39
N GLU A 47 -17.73 1.66 12.44
CA GLU A 47 -18.43 2.94 12.33
C GLU A 47 -17.61 3.97 11.56
N GLU A 48 -16.33 4.09 11.86
CA GLU A 48 -15.39 4.93 11.12
C GLU A 48 -15.33 4.51 9.64
N GLY A 49 -15.24 3.21 9.37
CA GLY A 49 -15.28 2.65 8.02
C GLY A 49 -16.57 3.01 7.26
N LYS A 50 -17.73 2.89 7.91
CA LYS A 50 -19.02 3.30 7.33
C LYS A 50 -19.07 4.80 7.03
N SER A 51 -18.59 5.63 7.96
CA SER A 51 -18.54 7.09 7.76
C SER A 51 -17.62 7.47 6.60
N MET A 52 -16.46 6.83 6.48
CA MET A 52 -15.51 7.01 5.38
C MET A 52 -16.12 6.57 4.05
N TRP A 53 -16.81 5.43 4.02
CA TRP A 53 -17.47 4.93 2.81
C TRP A 53 -18.61 5.84 2.36
N ASN A 54 -19.42 6.33 3.30
CA ASN A 54 -20.48 7.29 3.03
C ASN A 54 -19.91 8.61 2.51
N GLY A 55 -18.81 9.09 3.11
CA GLY A 55 -18.07 10.26 2.62
C GLY A 55 -17.55 10.06 1.20
N LEU A 56 -16.98 8.88 0.91
CA LEU A 56 -16.49 8.53 -0.42
C LEU A 56 -17.63 8.52 -1.44
N LEU A 57 -18.75 7.85 -1.15
CA LEU A 57 -19.91 7.78 -2.04
C LEU A 57 -20.55 9.16 -2.25
N ALA A 58 -20.62 9.99 -1.22
CA ALA A 58 -21.16 11.34 -1.31
C ALA A 58 -20.32 12.21 -2.26
N HIS A 59 -18.99 12.20 -2.10
CA HIS A 59 -18.09 13.00 -2.93
C HIS A 59 -17.88 12.43 -4.34
N THR A 60 -18.06 11.12 -4.53
CA THR A 60 -17.92 10.46 -5.85
C THR A 60 -19.25 10.34 -6.61
N LYS A 61 -20.39 10.74 -6.04
CA LYS A 61 -21.73 10.60 -6.66
C LYS A 61 -21.81 11.19 -8.08
N GLY A 62 -21.14 12.31 -8.32
CA GLY A 62 -21.10 12.97 -9.63
C GLY A 62 -20.05 12.41 -10.61
N ARG A 63 -19.12 11.58 -10.14
CA ARG A 63 -17.99 11.06 -10.93
C ARG A 63 -17.81 9.55 -10.72
N ARG A 64 -18.87 8.77 -10.92
CA ARG A 64 -18.88 7.31 -10.70
C ARG A 64 -17.79 6.54 -11.47
N TRP A 65 -17.38 7.05 -12.63
CA TRP A 65 -16.34 6.44 -13.44
C TRP A 65 -14.97 6.37 -12.72
N ILE A 66 -14.71 7.28 -11.76
CA ILE A 66 -13.49 7.25 -10.92
C ILE A 66 -13.41 5.95 -10.11
N LEU A 67 -14.53 5.48 -9.58
CA LEU A 67 -14.57 4.20 -8.85
C LEU A 67 -14.17 3.05 -9.77
N GLY A 68 -14.62 3.06 -11.03
CA GLY A 68 -14.23 2.07 -12.04
C GLY A 68 -12.72 2.08 -12.31
N ILE A 69 -12.10 3.26 -12.37
CA ILE A 69 -10.64 3.38 -12.54
C ILE A 69 -9.90 2.86 -11.32
N TRP A 70 -10.35 3.19 -10.11
CA TRP A 70 -9.71 2.66 -8.91
C TRP A 70 -9.86 1.14 -8.81
N SER A 71 -11.02 0.58 -9.18
CA SER A 71 -11.18 -0.88 -9.29
C SER A 71 -10.22 -1.49 -10.30
N LEU A 72 -10.01 -0.82 -11.45
CA LEU A 72 -9.04 -1.25 -12.46
C LEU A 72 -7.59 -1.17 -11.94
N GLU A 73 -7.24 -0.13 -11.18
CA GLU A 73 -5.93 -0.01 -10.51
C GLU A 73 -5.72 -1.16 -9.51
N VAL A 74 -6.71 -1.47 -8.67
CA VAL A 74 -6.64 -2.60 -7.73
C VAL A 74 -6.46 -3.92 -8.47
N LEU A 75 -7.24 -4.14 -9.53
CA LEU A 75 -7.15 -5.35 -10.34
C LEU A 75 -5.76 -5.48 -10.99
N TRP A 76 -5.20 -4.39 -11.49
CA TRP A 76 -3.86 -4.39 -12.05
C TRP A 76 -2.78 -4.67 -11.00
N ILE A 77 -2.89 -4.06 -9.80
CA ILE A 77 -1.99 -4.35 -8.68
C ILE A 77 -2.02 -5.84 -8.33
N LEU A 78 -3.21 -6.43 -8.21
CA LEU A 78 -3.38 -7.86 -7.95
C LEU A 78 -2.75 -8.72 -9.05
N PHE A 79 -2.92 -8.32 -10.31
CA PHE A 79 -2.29 -8.99 -11.44
C PHE A 79 -0.75 -8.98 -11.35
N VAL A 80 -0.14 -7.83 -11.03
CA VAL A 80 1.32 -7.73 -10.86
C VAL A 80 1.81 -8.54 -9.66
N VAL A 81 1.09 -8.56 -8.54
CA VAL A 81 1.39 -9.41 -7.37
C VAL A 81 1.35 -10.90 -7.74
N MET A 82 0.33 -11.30 -8.49
CA MET A 82 0.19 -12.68 -8.97
C MET A 82 1.35 -13.04 -9.90
N ALA A 83 1.71 -12.16 -10.85
CA ALA A 83 2.83 -12.39 -11.76
C ALA A 83 4.18 -12.51 -11.01
N ASN A 84 4.44 -11.62 -10.05
CA ASN A 84 5.63 -11.70 -9.19
C ASN A 84 5.65 -13.00 -8.37
N SER A 85 4.49 -13.44 -7.88
CA SER A 85 4.36 -14.68 -7.12
C SER A 85 4.56 -15.90 -8.02
N MET A 86 4.04 -15.90 -9.25
CA MET A 86 4.28 -16.96 -10.23
C MET A 86 5.76 -17.03 -10.64
N GLU A 87 6.47 -15.91 -10.73
CA GLU A 87 7.91 -15.92 -11.00
C GLU A 87 8.72 -16.41 -9.77
N MET A 88 8.32 -16.03 -8.55
CA MET A 88 9.03 -16.39 -7.32
C MET A 88 8.81 -17.86 -6.91
N TRP A 89 7.59 -18.38 -7.13
CA TRP A 89 7.17 -19.73 -6.76
C TRP A 89 7.04 -20.68 -7.96
N GLY A 90 7.22 -20.17 -9.18
CA GLY A 90 7.21 -20.97 -10.39
C GLY A 90 8.22 -22.10 -10.29
N ALA A 91 7.87 -23.26 -10.84
CA ALA A 91 8.67 -24.47 -10.79
C ALA A 91 9.97 -24.30 -11.59
N CYS A 92 10.96 -23.64 -11.00
CA CYS A 92 12.33 -23.72 -11.46
C CYS A 92 12.79 -25.17 -11.24
N PRO A 93 13.43 -25.83 -12.22
CA PRO A 93 13.99 -27.14 -11.99
C PRO A 93 14.96 -27.04 -10.81
N PHE A 94 14.79 -27.92 -9.83
CA PHE A 94 15.71 -28.03 -8.69
C PHE A 94 17.06 -28.58 -9.19
N GLU A 95 17.91 -27.73 -9.76
CA GLU A 95 19.30 -28.07 -9.99
C GLU A 95 20.06 -27.94 -8.66
N MET A 96 20.22 -29.08 -7.99
CA MET A 96 21.15 -29.33 -6.88
C MET A 96 21.20 -28.28 -5.75
N GLY A 97 20.22 -28.36 -4.84
CA GLY A 97 20.45 -28.01 -3.42
C GLY A 97 20.00 -26.61 -2.96
N LEU A 98 18.95 -26.62 -2.15
CA LEU A 98 18.50 -25.61 -1.16
C LEU A 98 17.78 -24.33 -1.64
N ALA A 99 17.84 -23.91 -2.91
CA ALA A 99 16.97 -22.82 -3.38
C ALA A 99 16.57 -22.97 -4.86
N PRO A 100 15.26 -23.01 -5.19
CA PRO A 100 14.81 -22.91 -6.58
C PRO A 100 15.08 -21.47 -7.05
N VAL A 101 16.14 -21.27 -7.83
CA VAL A 101 16.41 -19.98 -8.48
C VAL A 101 16.42 -20.20 -9.98
N CYS A 102 15.33 -19.80 -10.65
CA CYS A 102 15.35 -19.65 -12.09
C CYS A 102 16.36 -18.54 -12.43
N GLN A 103 17.50 -18.92 -12.99
CA GLN A 103 18.48 -17.96 -13.46
C GLN A 103 18.02 -17.40 -14.82
N TYR A 104 17.02 -16.52 -14.81
CA TYR A 104 16.71 -15.70 -15.98
C TYR A 104 17.55 -14.42 -15.96
N CYS A 105 18.03 -14.01 -17.13
CA CYS A 105 18.74 -12.75 -17.27
C CYS A 105 17.81 -11.60 -16.81
N TYR A 106 18.27 -10.78 -15.87
CA TYR A 106 17.53 -9.62 -15.30
C TYR A 106 16.23 -9.91 -14.51
N SER A 107 15.88 -11.16 -14.21
CA SER A 107 14.63 -11.44 -13.46
C SER A 107 14.62 -10.81 -12.05
N ARG A 108 15.75 -10.86 -11.32
CA ARG A 108 15.87 -10.21 -9.99
C ARG A 108 15.61 -8.69 -10.02
N PRO A 109 16.27 -7.90 -10.90
CA PRO A 109 15.94 -6.49 -11.10
C PRO A 109 14.45 -6.23 -11.37
N PHE A 110 13.82 -7.00 -12.28
CA PHE A 110 12.39 -6.85 -12.57
C PHE A 110 11.52 -7.15 -11.36
N LEU A 111 11.84 -8.20 -10.59
CA LEU A 111 11.08 -8.60 -9.41
C LEU A 111 11.16 -7.54 -8.31
N ILE A 112 12.36 -7.04 -8.01
CA ILE A 112 12.56 -5.96 -7.04
C ILE A 112 11.80 -4.71 -7.50
N TRP A 113 11.93 -4.36 -8.77
CA TRP A 113 11.27 -3.18 -9.33
C TRP A 113 9.75 -3.25 -9.26
N ASN A 114 9.15 -4.36 -9.72
CA ASN A 114 7.71 -4.59 -9.68
C ASN A 114 7.20 -4.64 -8.23
N SER A 115 7.95 -5.24 -7.29
CA SER A 115 7.55 -5.33 -5.89
C SER A 115 7.48 -3.95 -5.22
N ILE A 116 8.52 -3.12 -5.43
CA ILE A 116 8.53 -1.74 -4.90
C ILE A 116 7.44 -0.91 -5.58
N LEU A 117 7.26 -1.05 -6.91
CA LEU A 117 6.19 -0.35 -7.63
C LEU A 117 4.81 -0.68 -7.05
N VAL A 118 4.51 -1.96 -6.82
CA VAL A 118 3.24 -2.40 -6.22
C VAL A 118 3.02 -1.76 -4.85
N LEU A 119 4.03 -1.77 -3.97
CA LEU A 119 3.91 -1.19 -2.63
C LEU A 119 3.64 0.32 -2.69
N LEU A 120 4.41 1.05 -3.51
CA LEU A 120 4.24 2.48 -3.70
C LEU A 120 2.88 2.83 -4.30
N TRP A 121 2.46 2.09 -5.31
CA TRP A 121 1.20 2.33 -6.01
C TRP A 121 0.01 2.00 -5.12
N ALA A 122 0.04 0.88 -4.38
CA ALA A 122 -1.00 0.53 -3.41
C ALA A 122 -1.11 1.59 -2.31
N PHE A 123 0.02 2.04 -1.75
CA PHE A 123 0.03 3.09 -0.74
C PHE A 123 -0.49 4.43 -1.29
N HIS A 124 -0.15 4.74 -2.55
CA HIS A 124 -0.63 5.95 -3.21
C HIS A 124 -2.13 5.92 -3.48
N LEU A 125 -2.65 4.80 -3.99
CA LEU A 125 -4.08 4.58 -4.19
C LEU A 125 -4.83 4.68 -2.86
N TYR A 126 -4.29 4.08 -1.79
CA TYR A 126 -4.86 4.18 -0.45
C TYR A 126 -4.95 5.64 0.03
N MET A 127 -3.85 6.40 -0.04
CA MET A 127 -3.83 7.82 0.32
C MET A 127 -4.81 8.64 -0.54
N ALA A 128 -4.89 8.36 -1.83
CA ALA A 128 -5.83 9.04 -2.72
C ALA A 128 -7.30 8.79 -2.32
N VAL A 129 -7.67 7.54 -1.98
CA VAL A 129 -9.02 7.19 -1.52
C VAL A 129 -9.34 7.86 -0.18
N LEU A 130 -8.38 7.89 0.76
CA LEU A 130 -8.53 8.59 2.04
C LEU A 130 -8.72 10.09 1.91
N MET A 131 -8.02 10.71 0.97
CA MET A 131 -8.18 12.14 0.69
C MET A 131 -9.49 12.41 -0.05
N ALA A 132 -9.87 11.54 -0.98
CA ALA A 132 -11.14 11.63 -1.71
C ALA A 132 -12.36 11.52 -0.79
N SER A 133 -12.31 10.67 0.25
CA SER A 133 -13.41 10.53 1.22
C SER A 133 -13.65 11.82 2.03
N ARG A 134 -12.63 12.67 2.17
CA ARG A 134 -12.69 14.00 2.80
C ARG A 134 -12.93 15.13 1.78
N GLY A 135 -13.18 14.81 0.52
CA GLY A 135 -13.40 15.79 -0.53
C GLY A 135 -12.15 16.57 -0.91
N PHE A 136 -10.96 15.96 -0.90
CA PHE A 136 -9.76 16.60 -1.44
C PHE A 136 -9.93 16.94 -2.92
N CYS A 137 -9.51 18.15 -3.32
CA CYS A 137 -9.41 18.53 -4.72
C CYS A 137 -7.95 18.79 -5.07
N PHE A 138 -7.44 18.05 -6.06
CA PHE A 138 -6.10 18.21 -6.58
C PHE A 138 -6.05 19.43 -7.49
N ARG A 139 -5.66 20.58 -6.92
CA ARG A 139 -5.32 21.78 -7.69
C ARG A 139 -3.81 22.02 -7.59
N PRO A 140 -3.07 22.02 -8.71
CA PRO A 140 -1.61 22.22 -8.70
C PRO A 140 -1.18 23.64 -8.33
N ARG A 141 -2.12 24.57 -8.10
CA ARG A 141 -1.85 25.96 -7.70
C ARG A 141 -1.84 26.11 -6.17
N ALA A 142 -1.12 27.11 -5.67
CA ALA A 142 -1.04 27.46 -4.24
C ALA A 142 -2.42 27.65 -3.58
N SER A 143 -3.45 28.06 -4.34
CA SER A 143 -4.83 28.14 -3.87
C SER A 143 -5.39 26.81 -3.38
N GLY A 144 -4.93 25.68 -3.94
CA GLY A 144 -5.36 24.35 -3.53
C GLY A 144 -4.98 24.01 -2.09
N TYR A 145 -3.89 24.56 -1.55
CA TYR A 145 -3.50 24.32 -0.16
C TYR A 145 -4.47 24.97 0.83
N ILE A 146 -4.90 26.20 0.54
CA ILE A 146 -5.84 26.96 1.38
C ILE A 146 -7.21 26.28 1.35
N ASP A 147 -7.68 25.92 0.15
CA ASP A 147 -8.97 25.22 -0.02
C ASP A 147 -9.02 23.89 0.75
N ASN A 148 -7.90 23.15 0.78
CA ASN A 148 -7.81 21.86 1.47
C ASN A 148 -7.67 22.02 3.00
N GLU A 149 -7.04 23.10 3.47
CA GLU A 149 -6.97 23.42 4.91
C GLU A 149 -8.36 23.75 5.48
N ILE A 150 -9.19 24.49 4.71
CA ILE A 150 -10.59 24.77 5.08
C ILE A 150 -11.41 23.47 5.20
N ARG A 151 -11.07 22.44 4.40
CA ARG A 151 -11.72 21.11 4.44
C ARG A 151 -11.17 20.21 5.56
N GLY A 152 -10.28 20.71 6.41
CA GLY A 152 -9.71 19.97 7.54
C GLY A 152 -8.71 18.88 7.12
N ILE A 153 -8.11 18.99 5.93
CA ILE A 153 -7.10 18.03 5.47
C ILE A 153 -5.74 18.43 6.05
N PRO A 154 -5.06 17.54 6.80
CA PRO A 154 -3.78 17.88 7.41
C PRO A 154 -2.71 18.11 6.33
N LYS A 155 -1.96 19.22 6.45
CA LYS A 155 -0.89 19.61 5.51
C LYS A 155 0.14 18.49 5.27
N MET A 156 0.42 17.71 6.31
CA MET A 156 1.33 16.57 6.25
C MET A 156 0.82 15.45 5.33
N ALA A 157 -0.50 15.20 5.27
CA ALA A 157 -1.03 14.18 4.37
C ALA A 157 -0.88 14.61 2.90
N THR A 158 -1.15 15.89 2.60
CA THR A 158 -0.97 16.45 1.26
C THR A 158 0.49 16.42 0.82
N SER A 159 1.44 16.75 1.71
CA SER A 159 2.87 16.71 1.37
C SER A 159 3.33 15.27 1.13
N VAL A 160 2.96 14.32 1.99
CA VAL A 160 3.25 12.89 1.79
C VAL A 160 2.70 12.39 0.46
N PHE A 161 1.47 12.76 0.11
CA PHE A 161 0.88 12.40 -1.17
C PHE A 161 1.69 12.92 -2.37
N LEU A 162 2.14 14.18 -2.33
CA LEU A 162 2.95 14.77 -3.39
C LEU A 162 4.35 14.15 -3.48
N TYR A 163 5.00 13.86 -2.34
CA TYR A 163 6.28 13.16 -2.33
C TYR A 163 6.16 11.76 -2.90
N LEU A 164 5.09 11.03 -2.54
CA LEU A 164 4.83 9.70 -3.06
C LEU A 164 4.57 9.72 -4.57
N PHE A 165 3.84 10.73 -5.06
CA PHE A 165 3.66 10.95 -6.49
C PHE A 165 5.00 11.17 -7.21
N GLY A 166 5.84 12.07 -6.71
CA GLY A 166 7.17 12.32 -7.27
C GLY A 166 8.05 11.06 -7.25
N PHE A 167 7.99 10.29 -6.17
CA PHE A 167 8.75 9.05 -6.04
C PHE A 167 8.30 7.99 -7.05
N ILE A 168 6.99 7.85 -7.30
CA ILE A 168 6.47 6.95 -8.34
C ILE A 168 7.00 7.35 -9.72
N ILE A 169 7.02 8.64 -10.06
CA ILE A 169 7.57 9.12 -11.35
C ILE A 169 9.04 8.71 -11.49
N VAL A 170 9.86 8.97 -10.47
CA VAL A 170 11.28 8.58 -10.47
C VAL A 170 11.43 7.05 -10.59
N TRP A 171 10.57 6.29 -9.90
CA TRP A 171 10.58 4.83 -9.97
C TRP A 171 10.19 4.29 -11.35
N LEU A 172 9.26 4.94 -12.05
CA LEU A 172 8.92 4.61 -13.44
C LEU A 172 10.10 4.86 -14.39
N ILE A 173 10.84 5.96 -14.21
CA ILE A 173 12.07 6.21 -14.97
C ILE A 173 13.09 5.11 -14.73
N ALA A 174 13.28 4.67 -13.48
CA ALA A 174 14.15 3.53 -13.16
C ALA A 174 13.68 2.24 -13.88
N GLY A 175 12.36 2.03 -14.00
CA GLY A 175 11.79 0.91 -14.75
C GLY A 175 12.10 0.95 -16.24
N ILE A 176 12.05 2.13 -16.86
CA ILE A 176 12.45 2.33 -18.26
C ILE A 176 13.92 1.96 -18.43
N VAL A 177 14.80 2.41 -17.53
CA VAL A 177 16.23 2.08 -17.57
C VAL A 177 16.45 0.56 -17.46
N ILE A 178 15.78 -0.12 -16.51
CA ILE A 178 15.86 -1.58 -16.36
C ILE A 178 15.38 -2.29 -17.63
N ALA A 179 14.27 -1.84 -18.21
CA ALA A 179 13.73 -2.41 -19.44
C ALA A 179 14.70 -2.27 -20.62
N VAL A 180 15.32 -1.09 -20.79
CA VAL A 180 16.32 -0.83 -21.83
C VAL A 180 17.59 -1.65 -21.60
N MET A 181 18.10 -1.70 -20.37
CA MET A 181 19.29 -2.49 -20.02
C MET A 181 19.07 -3.99 -20.23
N SER A 182 17.84 -4.49 -20.03
CA SER A 182 17.51 -5.90 -20.26
C SER A 182 17.69 -6.33 -21.73
N ASN A 183 17.68 -5.41 -22.69
CA ASN A 183 17.93 -5.73 -24.10
C ASN A 183 19.37 -6.16 -24.36
N SER A 184 20.31 -5.88 -23.44
CA SER A 184 21.68 -6.41 -23.51
C SER A 184 21.72 -7.94 -23.45
N CYS A 185 20.77 -8.58 -22.75
CA CYS A 185 20.64 -10.04 -22.71
C CYS A 185 20.39 -10.65 -24.09
N LEU A 186 19.65 -9.95 -24.96
CA LEU A 186 19.35 -10.40 -26.33
C LEU A 186 20.51 -10.19 -27.30
N ARG A 187 21.41 -9.24 -27.00
CA ARG A 187 22.52 -8.84 -27.89
C ARG A 187 23.77 -9.72 -27.72
N SER A 188 23.87 -10.49 -26.63
CA SER A 188 25.02 -11.37 -26.31
C SER A 188 25.04 -12.69 -27.12
N ASN A 189 24.64 -12.65 -28.40
CA ASN A 189 24.58 -13.78 -29.33
C ASN A 189 25.96 -14.27 -29.84
N GLY A 190 27.04 -14.02 -29.09
CA GLY A 190 28.42 -14.31 -29.51
C GLY A 190 29.13 -15.44 -28.76
N ASN A 191 28.61 -15.90 -27.61
CA ASN A 191 29.26 -16.95 -26.81
C ASN A 191 28.30 -18.11 -26.48
N PHE A 192 28.67 -19.29 -26.96
CA PHE A 192 27.85 -20.49 -27.16
C PHE A 192 27.40 -21.26 -25.90
N TYR A 193 27.64 -20.78 -24.67
CA TYR A 193 27.53 -21.64 -23.48
C TYR A 193 26.57 -21.21 -22.37
N HIS A 194 25.93 -20.03 -22.43
CA HIS A 194 24.90 -19.66 -21.45
C HIS A 194 23.77 -18.84 -22.07
N HIS A 195 22.81 -19.53 -22.69
CA HIS A 195 21.54 -18.93 -23.13
C HIS A 195 20.59 -18.81 -21.93
N HIS A 196 20.74 -17.75 -21.12
CA HIS A 196 19.71 -17.38 -20.16
C HIS A 196 18.70 -16.47 -20.85
N ASP A 197 17.59 -17.05 -21.29
CA ASP A 197 16.47 -16.29 -21.83
C ASP A 197 15.92 -15.29 -20.80
N ARG A 198 15.31 -14.22 -21.29
CA ARG A 198 14.63 -13.23 -20.44
C ARG A 198 13.25 -13.79 -20.05
N SER A 199 12.84 -13.63 -18.80
CA SER A 199 11.45 -13.93 -18.40
C SER A 199 10.50 -13.02 -19.18
N GLY A 200 9.77 -13.61 -20.13
CA GLY A 200 8.79 -12.90 -20.95
C GLY A 200 7.65 -12.34 -20.11
N LEU A 201 7.27 -13.04 -19.03
CA LEU A 201 6.25 -12.60 -18.09
C LEU A 201 6.70 -11.32 -17.38
N MET A 202 7.88 -11.31 -16.78
CA MET A 202 8.39 -10.16 -16.02
C MET A 202 8.69 -8.95 -16.89
N PHE A 203 9.26 -9.17 -18.07
CA PHE A 203 9.45 -8.08 -19.03
C PHE A 203 8.11 -7.50 -19.51
N GLY A 204 7.15 -8.37 -19.86
CA GLY A 204 5.84 -7.96 -20.31
C GLY A 204 5.06 -7.19 -19.24
N THR A 205 5.08 -7.65 -17.99
CA THR A 205 4.42 -6.97 -16.87
C THR A 205 5.06 -5.61 -16.56
N THR A 206 6.39 -5.49 -16.64
CA THR A 206 7.09 -4.22 -16.49
C THR A 206 6.74 -3.24 -17.60
N VAL A 207 6.79 -3.65 -18.87
CA VAL A 207 6.42 -2.79 -20.01
C VAL A 207 4.96 -2.36 -19.94
N ALA A 208 4.06 -3.30 -19.64
CA ALA A 208 2.64 -2.99 -19.47
C ALA A 208 2.40 -2.03 -18.29
N SER A 209 3.12 -2.20 -17.18
CA SER A 209 3.03 -1.29 -16.03
C SER A 209 3.58 0.10 -16.37
N LEU A 210 4.69 0.20 -17.11
CA LEU A 210 5.22 1.48 -17.58
C LEU A 210 4.24 2.24 -18.48
N ALA A 211 3.42 1.54 -19.26
CA ALA A 211 2.39 2.14 -20.12
C ALA A 211 1.10 2.47 -19.35
N LEU A 212 0.63 1.55 -18.50
CA LEU A 212 -0.66 1.67 -17.81
C LEU A 212 -0.62 2.57 -16.59
N VAL A 213 0.47 2.54 -15.79
CA VAL A 213 0.58 3.34 -14.56
C VAL A 213 0.34 4.82 -14.86
N PRO A 214 1.03 5.48 -15.82
CA PRO A 214 0.80 6.89 -16.09
C PRO A 214 -0.65 7.17 -16.49
N VAL A 215 -1.23 6.34 -17.37
CA VAL A 215 -2.61 6.53 -17.88
C VAL A 215 -3.62 6.42 -16.74
N LEU A 216 -3.56 5.36 -15.94
CA LEU A 216 -4.45 5.15 -14.81
C LEU A 216 -4.28 6.25 -13.77
N PHE A 217 -3.04 6.67 -13.53
CA PHE A 217 -2.72 7.73 -12.59
C PHE A 217 -3.32 9.08 -13.00
N PHE A 218 -3.12 9.51 -14.25
CA PHE A 218 -3.68 10.78 -14.74
C PHE A 218 -5.21 10.75 -14.71
N LEU A 219 -5.83 9.66 -15.16
CA LEU A 219 -7.29 9.54 -15.20
C LEU A 219 -7.89 9.46 -13.79
N GLY A 220 -7.28 8.69 -12.89
CA GLY A 220 -7.79 8.44 -11.53
C GLY A 220 -7.49 9.56 -10.52
N ARG A 221 -6.50 10.43 -10.80
CA ARG A 221 -6.02 11.46 -9.84
C ARG A 221 -6.23 12.90 -10.28
N CYS A 222 -6.10 13.24 -11.57
CA CYS A 222 -6.29 14.63 -12.01
C CYS A 222 -7.75 15.08 -12.00
N GLN A 223 -8.68 14.16 -11.79
CA GLN A 223 -10.11 14.45 -11.70
C GLN A 223 -10.66 14.33 -10.27
N LEU A 224 -9.79 14.36 -9.25
CA LEU A 224 -10.17 14.61 -7.86
C LEU A 224 -10.20 16.13 -7.62
#